data_AF-A0A0D3JA15-F1
#
_entry.id   AF-A0A0D3JA15-F1
#
_cell.length_a   1.000
_cell.length_b   1.000
_cell.length_c   1.000
_cell.angle_alpha   90.00
_cell.angle_beta   90.00
_cell.angle_gamma   90.00
#
_symmetry.space_group_name_H-M   'P 1'
#
loop_
_entity.id
_entity.type
_entity.pdbx_description
1 polymer ?
#
loop_
_entity_poly.entity_id
_entity_poly.type
_entity_poly.pdbx_seq_one_letter_code
_entity_poly.pdbx_strand_id
1 'polypeptide(L)'
;HGTHCASTVGGKDYGVASGVTIITVQVLSCSGSGSSAGVSAGIEWAVADAKARGKPAILSMSLGGGGSNRYDAVIGAAHAEGVLTVVAAGNNNGDACRKSPASTALAITVGSTDRGDGRSSFSNYGPCVDVFAPGRDITAAWSGSDTNTRTISGT
;
A
#
# COMPACT_ATOMS: atom_id res chain seq x y z
N HIS A 1 -11.44 -0.50 -4.43
CA HIS A 1 -10.00 -0.69 -4.09
C HIS A 1 -9.71 -0.10 -2.71
N GLY A 2 -9.73 1.23 -2.53
CA GLY A 2 -9.41 1.86 -1.24
C GLY A 2 -10.20 1.30 -0.03
N THR A 3 -11.51 1.07 -0.17
CA THR A 3 -12.35 0.44 0.89
C THR A 3 -11.85 -0.95 1.29
N HIS A 4 -11.41 -1.75 0.32
CA HIS A 4 -10.91 -3.11 0.56
C HIS A 4 -9.56 -3.06 1.29
N CYS A 5 -8.62 -2.21 0.86
CA CYS A 5 -7.34 -2.01 1.55
C CYS A 5 -7.54 -1.47 2.98
N ALA A 6 -8.37 -0.43 3.15
CA ALA A 6 -8.63 0.18 4.45
C ALA A 6 -9.26 -0.81 5.44
N SER A 7 -10.23 -1.62 4.97
CA SER A 7 -10.86 -2.64 5.81
C SER A 7 -9.96 -3.85 6.09
N THR A 8 -9.02 -4.19 5.19
CA THR A 8 -7.99 -5.20 5.46
C THR A 8 -7.05 -4.74 6.57
N VAL A 9 -6.73 -3.44 6.65
CA VAL A 9 -5.92 -2.90 7.74
C VAL A 9 -6.71 -2.83 9.05
N GLY A 10 -7.86 -2.14 9.05
CA GLY A 10 -8.54 -1.72 10.30
C GLY A 10 -10.03 -2.00 10.37
N GLY A 11 -10.58 -2.80 9.46
CA GLY A 11 -11.99 -3.18 9.48
C GLY A 11 -12.37 -3.98 10.73
N LYS A 12 -13.65 -3.91 11.15
CA LYS A 12 -14.14 -4.62 12.34
C LYS A 12 -14.03 -6.14 12.22
N ASP A 13 -14.47 -6.69 11.08
CA ASP A 13 -14.59 -8.15 10.91
C ASP A 13 -13.41 -8.77 10.13
N TYR A 14 -12.74 -7.98 9.29
CA TYR A 14 -11.67 -8.43 8.38
C TYR A 14 -10.32 -7.70 8.57
N GLY A 15 -10.24 -6.79 9.55
CA GLY A 15 -9.03 -6.00 9.79
C GLY A 15 -7.97 -6.78 10.55
N VAL A 16 -6.72 -6.72 10.09
CA VAL A 16 -5.57 -7.26 10.82
C VAL A 16 -5.34 -6.52 12.14
N ALA A 17 -5.55 -5.20 12.14
CA ALA A 17 -5.42 -4.32 13.30
C ALA A 17 -6.75 -3.59 13.54
N SER A 18 -7.80 -4.33 13.91
CA SER A 18 -9.11 -3.74 14.22
C SER A 18 -9.00 -2.64 15.28
N GLY A 19 -9.68 -1.51 15.08
CA GLY A 19 -9.70 -0.39 16.03
C GLY A 19 -8.63 0.69 15.81
N VAL A 20 -7.77 0.54 14.78
CA VAL A 20 -6.90 1.64 14.36
C VAL A 20 -7.69 2.78 13.73
N THR A 21 -7.14 4.00 13.79
CA THR A 21 -7.69 5.14 13.06
C THR A 21 -7.19 5.11 11.62
N ILE A 22 -8.10 5.13 10.65
CA ILE A 22 -7.77 5.20 9.22
C ILE A 22 -8.01 6.63 8.72
N ILE A 23 -6.99 7.24 8.12
CA ILE A 23 -7.09 8.52 7.40
C ILE A 23 -6.93 8.23 5.91
N THR A 24 -7.92 8.61 5.11
CA THR A 24 -7.92 8.33 3.67
C THR A 24 -7.39 9.53 2.88
N VAL A 25 -6.36 9.30 2.07
CA VAL A 25 -5.81 10.30 1.14
C VAL A 25 -6.00 9.79 -0.29
N GLN A 26 -6.88 10.44 -1.04
CA GLN A 26 -7.18 10.00 -2.40
C GLN A 26 -6.15 10.54 -3.40
N VAL A 27 -5.28 9.65 -3.90
CA VAL A 27 -4.26 9.97 -4.92
C VAL A 27 -4.53 9.32 -6.28
N LEU A 28 -5.55 8.45 -6.36
CA LEU A 28 -5.99 7.78 -7.58
C LEU A 28 -7.44 8.16 -7.92
N SER A 29 -7.72 8.30 -9.21
CA SER A 29 -9.07 8.52 -9.75
C SER A 29 -9.93 7.24 -9.67
N CYS A 30 -11.19 7.34 -10.08
CA CYS A 30 -12.10 6.20 -10.19
C CYS A 30 -11.61 5.11 -11.17
N SER A 31 -10.72 5.44 -12.11
CA SER A 31 -10.09 4.46 -13.01
C SER A 31 -8.84 3.81 -12.40
N GLY A 32 -8.52 4.08 -11.13
CA GLY A 32 -7.35 3.53 -10.45
C GLY A 32 -6.02 4.13 -10.90
N SER A 33 -6.05 5.32 -11.50
CA SER A 33 -4.86 5.99 -12.05
C SER A 33 -4.58 7.31 -11.35
N GLY A 34 -3.32 7.69 -11.24
CA GLY A 34 -2.87 8.95 -10.64
C GLY A 34 -1.53 9.39 -11.22
N SER A 35 -1.19 10.68 -11.06
CA SER A 35 0.10 11.20 -11.48
C SER A 35 1.14 11.02 -10.38
N SER A 36 2.43 10.91 -10.75
CA SER A 36 3.49 10.83 -9.73
C SER A 36 3.51 12.06 -8.83
N ALA A 37 3.28 13.25 -9.38
CA ALA A 37 3.15 14.49 -8.60
C ALA A 37 1.97 14.45 -7.61
N GLY A 38 0.81 13.93 -8.02
CA GLY A 38 -0.35 13.80 -7.13
C GLY A 38 -0.12 12.80 -5.99
N VAL A 39 0.59 11.70 -6.27
CA VAL A 39 0.98 10.74 -5.23
C VAL A 39 1.99 11.38 -4.25
N SER A 40 3.01 12.09 -4.75
CA SER A 40 3.97 12.79 -3.89
C SER A 40 3.30 13.85 -3.00
N ALA A 41 2.41 14.67 -3.57
CA ALA A 41 1.64 15.66 -2.80
C ALA A 41 0.75 15.01 -1.74
N GLY A 42 0.18 13.82 -2.02
CA GLY A 42 -0.57 13.05 -1.04
C GLY A 42 0.28 12.55 0.12
N ILE A 43 1.52 12.09 -0.15
CA ILE A 43 2.48 11.70 0.88
C ILE A 43 2.84 12.90 1.75
N GLU A 44 3.20 14.03 1.15
CA GLU A 44 3.56 15.27 1.85
C GLU A 44 2.41 15.75 2.76
N TRP A 45 1.18 15.74 2.24
CA TRP A 45 0.00 16.09 3.03
C TRP A 45 -0.20 15.16 4.23
N ALA A 46 -0.05 13.84 4.03
CA ALA A 46 -0.24 12.87 5.09
C ALA A 46 0.83 13.01 6.20
N VAL A 47 2.08 13.29 5.83
CA VAL A 47 3.16 13.58 6.78
C VAL A 47 2.86 14.87 7.56
N ALA A 48 2.37 15.92 6.89
CA ALA A 48 2.01 17.16 7.55
C ALA A 48 0.84 16.98 8.54
N ASP A 49 -0.21 16.22 8.18
CA ASP A 49 -1.34 15.91 9.06
C ASP A 49 -0.88 15.07 10.27
N ALA A 50 -0.04 14.05 10.06
CA ALA A 50 0.52 13.23 11.14
C ALA A 50 1.30 14.07 12.16
N LYS A 51 2.15 14.98 11.68
CA LYS A 51 2.89 15.95 12.52
C LYS A 51 1.97 16.88 13.28
N ALA A 52 0.99 17.48 12.60
CA ALA A 52 0.04 18.40 13.23
C ALA A 52 -0.76 17.71 14.35
N ARG A 53 -1.03 16.41 14.21
CA ARG A 53 -1.70 15.59 15.25
C ARG A 53 -0.76 15.12 16.35
N GLY A 54 0.55 15.15 16.15
CA GLY A 54 1.54 14.63 17.10
C GLY A 54 1.38 13.13 17.39
N LYS A 55 0.91 12.35 16.42
CA LYS A 55 0.69 10.89 16.58
C LYS A 55 1.58 10.09 15.62
N PRO A 56 2.07 8.91 16.03
CA PRO A 56 2.71 7.98 15.11
C PRO A 56 1.79 7.65 13.93
N ALA A 57 2.35 7.56 12.73
CA ALA A 57 1.60 7.27 11.52
C ALA A 57 2.36 6.29 10.62
N ILE A 58 1.59 5.50 9.86
CA ILE A 58 2.08 4.61 8.82
C ILE A 58 1.36 4.98 7.52
N LEU A 59 2.12 5.14 6.45
CA LEU A 59 1.58 5.26 5.10
C LEU A 59 1.43 3.86 4.51
N SER A 60 0.20 3.47 4.21
CA SER A 60 -0.11 2.21 3.51
C SER A 60 -0.51 2.52 2.07
N MET A 61 0.36 2.17 1.11
CA MET A 61 0.21 2.55 -0.29
C MET A 61 0.11 1.32 -1.20
N SER A 62 -1.11 0.81 -1.38
CA SER A 62 -1.42 -0.27 -2.34
C SER A 62 -1.54 0.30 -3.76
N LEU A 63 -0.44 0.82 -4.29
CA LEU A 63 -0.33 1.38 -5.64
C LEU A 63 1.06 1.12 -6.20
N GLY A 64 1.22 1.21 -7.51
CA GLY A 64 2.52 1.09 -8.14
C GLY A 64 2.50 1.45 -9.61
N GLY A 65 3.68 1.77 -10.13
CA GLY A 65 3.92 2.07 -11.53
C GLY A 65 5.31 1.61 -11.98
N GLY A 66 5.57 1.73 -13.29
CA GLY A 66 6.89 1.43 -13.84
C GLY A 66 7.95 2.49 -13.46
N GLY A 67 9.21 2.09 -13.54
CA GLY A 67 10.37 2.93 -13.22
C GLY A 67 10.85 2.72 -11.79
N SER A 68 12.08 3.13 -11.52
CA SER A 68 12.70 3.06 -10.20
C SER A 68 12.85 4.44 -9.58
N ASN A 69 12.94 4.48 -8.25
CA ASN A 69 13.38 5.64 -7.47
C ASN A 69 12.48 6.89 -7.57
N ARG A 70 11.27 6.78 -8.11
CA ARG A 70 10.39 7.95 -8.35
C ARG A 70 9.93 8.63 -7.05
N TYR A 71 9.91 7.88 -5.95
CA TYR A 71 9.39 8.34 -4.67
C TYR A 71 10.46 8.34 -3.56
N ASP A 72 11.73 8.06 -3.88
CA ASP A 72 12.81 7.95 -2.89
C ASP A 72 12.96 9.22 -2.06
N ALA A 73 12.93 10.39 -2.70
CA ALA A 73 13.09 11.66 -2.00
C ALA A 73 11.91 11.93 -1.03
N VAL A 74 10.66 11.72 -1.48
CA VAL A 74 9.48 12.04 -0.67
C VAL A 74 9.24 11.00 0.43
N ILE A 75 9.51 9.72 0.16
CA ILE A 75 9.44 8.66 1.18
C ILE A 75 10.63 8.79 2.15
N GLY A 76 11.81 9.17 1.68
CA GLY A 76 12.95 9.46 2.55
C GLY A 76 12.66 10.64 3.49
N ALA A 77 12.01 11.69 3.00
CA ALA A 77 11.53 12.79 3.83
C ALA A 77 10.47 12.32 4.85
N ALA A 78 9.51 11.49 4.44
CA ALA A 78 8.52 10.90 5.37
C ALA A 78 9.21 10.06 6.47
N HIS A 79 10.18 9.24 6.10
CA HIS A 79 10.96 8.42 7.03
C HIS A 79 11.73 9.26 8.05
N ALA A 80 12.38 10.35 7.61
CA ALA A 80 13.10 11.27 8.49
C ALA A 80 12.19 11.93 9.54
N GLU A 81 10.89 12.01 9.26
CA GLU A 81 9.85 12.54 10.16
C GLU A 81 9.18 11.46 11.01
N GLY A 82 9.73 10.23 11.01
CA GLY A 82 9.21 9.10 11.78
C GLY A 82 7.95 8.46 11.20
N VAL A 83 7.63 8.73 9.93
CA VAL A 83 6.48 8.14 9.24
C VAL A 83 6.94 6.97 8.37
N LEU A 84 6.62 5.75 8.81
CA LEU A 84 6.93 4.52 8.07
C LEU A 84 6.04 4.39 6.83
N THR A 85 6.61 3.96 5.70
CA THR A 85 5.87 3.72 4.47
C THR A 85 5.88 2.25 4.08
N VAL A 86 4.71 1.67 3.83
CA VAL A 86 4.51 0.29 3.38
C VAL A 86 3.89 0.31 1.99
N VAL A 87 4.47 -0.42 1.04
CA VAL A 87 4.13 -0.36 -0.38
C VAL A 87 3.95 -1.74 -1.00
N ALA A 88 3.13 -1.81 -2.03
CA ALA A 88 2.93 -3.02 -2.82
C ALA A 88 4.14 -3.31 -3.73
N ALA A 89 4.60 -4.57 -3.81
CA ALA A 89 5.64 -4.98 -4.76
C ALA A 89 5.18 -4.87 -6.23
N GLY A 90 3.88 -5.02 -6.48
CA GLY A 90 3.24 -4.95 -7.79
C GLY A 90 2.78 -6.31 -8.34
N ASN A 91 1.84 -6.28 -9.29
CA ASN A 91 1.03 -7.45 -9.68
C ASN A 91 1.29 -7.95 -11.12
N ASN A 92 2.54 -7.91 -11.59
CA ASN A 92 2.86 -8.25 -12.98
C ASN A 92 3.95 -9.31 -13.14
N ASN A 93 4.22 -10.11 -12.10
CA ASN A 93 5.23 -11.16 -12.05
C ASN A 93 6.60 -10.69 -12.60
N GLY A 94 7.01 -9.48 -12.22
CA GLY A 94 8.26 -8.87 -12.63
C GLY A 94 9.16 -8.52 -11.46
N ASP A 95 10.30 -7.92 -11.79
CA ASP A 95 11.26 -7.40 -10.81
C ASP A 95 10.72 -6.14 -10.12
N ALA A 96 10.53 -6.19 -8.80
CA ALA A 96 10.07 -5.09 -7.96
C ALA A 96 11.05 -3.89 -7.99
N CYS A 97 12.34 -4.15 -8.22
CA CYS A 97 13.34 -3.08 -8.35
C CYS A 97 13.12 -2.20 -9.60
N ARG A 98 12.27 -2.62 -10.54
CA ARG A 98 11.87 -1.83 -11.72
C ARG A 98 10.51 -1.14 -11.54
N LYS A 99 9.99 -1.11 -10.32
CA LYS A 99 8.70 -0.53 -9.96
C LYS A 99 8.88 0.55 -8.91
N SER A 100 7.97 1.52 -8.92
CA SER A 100 7.93 2.60 -7.93
C SER A 100 6.52 2.67 -7.35
N PRO A 101 6.37 2.80 -6.02
CA PRO A 101 7.42 3.00 -5.01
C PRO A 101 8.19 1.74 -4.57
N ALA A 102 7.88 0.54 -5.07
CA ALA A 102 8.50 -0.73 -4.63
C ALA A 102 10.05 -0.83 -4.67
N SER A 103 10.75 0.04 -5.41
CA SER A 103 12.22 0.11 -5.42
C SER A 103 12.80 1.02 -4.33
N THR A 104 11.96 1.71 -3.56
CA THR A 104 12.38 2.71 -2.58
C THR A 104 12.91 2.01 -1.33
N ALA A 105 14.21 2.12 -1.06
CA ALA A 105 14.87 1.39 0.03
C ALA A 105 14.36 1.73 1.45
N LEU A 106 13.76 2.90 1.64
CA LEU A 106 13.19 3.34 2.92
C LEU A 106 11.68 3.02 3.07
N ALA A 107 11.11 2.31 2.10
CA ALA A 107 9.77 1.72 2.22
C ALA A 107 9.89 0.22 2.54
N ILE A 108 8.87 -0.33 3.21
CA ILE A 108 8.69 -1.77 3.32
C ILE A 108 7.87 -2.23 2.11
N THR A 109 8.49 -2.97 1.21
CA THR A 109 7.87 -3.50 0.00
C THR A 109 7.35 -4.91 0.24
N VAL A 110 6.05 -5.08 0.07
CA VAL A 110 5.33 -6.31 0.40
C VAL A 110 4.93 -7.07 -0.86
N GLY A 111 5.39 -8.31 -0.97
CA GLY A 111 4.95 -9.28 -1.97
C GLY A 111 3.73 -10.07 -1.49
N SER A 112 3.09 -10.79 -2.41
CA SER A 112 1.86 -11.55 -2.15
C SER A 112 2.13 -13.05 -2.13
N THR A 113 1.64 -13.74 -1.11
CA THR A 113 1.54 -15.21 -1.04
C THR A 113 0.08 -15.67 -1.05
N ASP A 114 -0.11 -16.94 -1.39
CA ASP A 114 -1.39 -17.63 -1.28
C ASP A 114 -1.47 -18.53 -0.05
N ARG A 115 -2.63 -19.17 0.13
CA ARG A 115 -2.91 -20.03 1.30
C ARG A 115 -1.97 -21.24 1.46
N GLY A 116 -1.20 -21.58 0.44
CA GLY A 116 -0.19 -22.64 0.48
C GLY A 116 1.22 -22.12 0.76
N ASP A 117 1.35 -20.87 1.21
CA ASP A 117 2.61 -20.12 1.39
C ASP A 117 3.47 -20.01 0.12
N GLY A 118 2.87 -20.30 -1.04
CA GLY A 118 3.48 -20.05 -2.34
C GLY A 118 3.36 -18.58 -2.71
N ARG A 119 4.40 -18.00 -3.31
CA ARG A 119 4.30 -16.66 -3.92
C ARG A 119 3.16 -16.67 -4.95
N SER A 120 2.21 -15.75 -4.80
CA SER A 120 1.13 -15.55 -5.76
C SER A 120 1.71 -15.36 -7.16
N SER A 121 1.15 -16.03 -8.17
CA SER A 121 1.69 -16.04 -9.53
C SER A 121 1.83 -14.65 -10.16
N PHE A 122 1.03 -13.68 -9.70
CA PHE A 122 1.09 -12.29 -10.13
C PHE A 122 2.08 -11.42 -9.35
N SER A 123 2.51 -11.82 -8.15
CA SER A 123 3.34 -10.97 -7.28
C SER A 123 4.67 -10.68 -7.95
N ASN A 124 5.13 -9.44 -7.88
CA ASN A 124 6.51 -9.12 -8.20
C ASN A 124 7.47 -9.77 -7.18
N TYR A 125 8.73 -9.86 -7.57
CA TYR A 125 9.82 -10.54 -6.86
C TYR A 125 11.12 -9.75 -6.98
N GLY A 126 12.19 -10.25 -6.38
CA GLY A 126 13.53 -9.67 -6.46
C GLY A 126 13.98 -9.07 -5.14
N PRO A 127 15.20 -8.51 -5.09
CA PRO A 127 15.84 -8.07 -3.85
C PRO A 127 15.19 -6.82 -3.24
N CYS A 128 14.35 -6.09 -3.98
CA CYS A 128 13.59 -4.96 -3.45
C CYS A 128 12.28 -5.37 -2.76
N VAL A 129 11.98 -6.67 -2.65
CA VAL A 129 10.87 -7.16 -1.82
C VAL A 129 11.42 -7.50 -0.43
N ASP A 130 10.95 -6.80 0.60
CA ASP A 130 11.40 -7.01 1.97
C ASP A 130 10.72 -8.21 2.63
N VAL A 131 9.42 -8.39 2.34
CA VAL A 131 8.60 -9.42 2.99
C VAL A 131 7.45 -9.86 2.08
N PHE A 132 6.95 -11.06 2.31
CA PHE A 132 5.71 -11.55 1.70
C PHE A 132 4.60 -11.65 2.74
N ALA A 133 3.37 -11.39 2.33
CA ALA A 133 2.17 -11.52 3.15
C ALA A 133 1.01 -12.13 2.36
N PRO A 134 -0.03 -12.68 3.04
CA PRO A 134 -1.23 -13.19 2.36
C PRO A 134 -1.88 -12.10 1.51
N GLY A 135 -1.91 -12.31 0.20
CA GLY A 135 -2.47 -11.34 -0.76
C GLY A 135 -3.26 -11.99 -1.89
N ARG A 136 -3.48 -13.30 -1.85
CA ARG A 136 -4.36 -14.00 -2.79
C ARG A 136 -5.65 -14.42 -2.12
N ASP A 137 -6.75 -14.15 -2.81
CA ASP A 137 -8.12 -14.48 -2.39
C ASP A 137 -8.47 -13.93 -0.99
N ILE A 138 -8.18 -12.63 -0.78
CA ILE A 138 -8.44 -11.90 0.46
C ILE A 138 -9.84 -11.29 0.45
N THR A 139 -10.70 -11.72 1.37
CA THR A 139 -12.03 -11.15 1.60
C THR A 139 -11.95 -9.95 2.53
N ALA A 140 -12.47 -8.80 2.09
CA ALA A 140 -12.64 -7.62 2.93
C ALA A 140 -13.85 -6.78 2.46
N ALA A 141 -14.12 -5.64 3.11
CA ALA A 141 -15.26 -4.80 2.80
C ALA A 141 -15.20 -4.22 1.37
N TRP A 142 -16.36 -3.98 0.78
CA TRP A 142 -16.49 -3.43 -0.56
C TRP A 142 -17.43 -2.24 -0.62
N SER A 143 -17.15 -1.28 -1.50
CA SER A 143 -17.83 0.02 -1.56
C SER A 143 -19.27 -0.02 -2.10
N GLY A 144 -19.87 -1.20 -2.29
CA GLY A 144 -21.21 -1.32 -2.86
C GLY A 144 -22.35 -1.11 -1.85
N SER A 145 -22.12 -1.44 -0.58
CA SER A 145 -23.01 -1.16 0.55
C SER A 145 -22.27 -1.39 1.87
N ASP A 146 -22.85 -0.97 2.99
CA ASP A 146 -22.25 -1.08 4.34
C ASP A 146 -21.99 -2.53 4.80
N THR A 147 -22.66 -3.50 4.19
CA THR A 147 -22.51 -4.93 4.49
C THR A 147 -21.80 -5.70 3.39
N ASN A 148 -21.41 -5.03 2.29
CA ASN A 148 -20.84 -5.71 1.14
C ASN A 148 -19.40 -6.13 1.39
N THR A 149 -19.04 -7.30 0.90
CA THR A 149 -17.67 -7.82 0.92
C THR A 149 -17.25 -8.26 -0.47
N ARG A 150 -15.95 -8.30 -0.71
CA ARG A 150 -15.39 -8.83 -1.96
C ARG A 150 -14.08 -9.54 -1.70
N THR A 151 -13.91 -10.68 -2.35
CA THR A 151 -12.63 -11.39 -2.42
C THR A 151 -11.86 -10.91 -3.64
N ILE A 152 -10.68 -10.34 -3.42
CA ILE A 152 -9.75 -9.93 -4.48
C ILE A 152 -8.33 -10.36 -4.13
N SER A 153 -7.43 -10.23 -5.10
CA SER A 153 -6.02 -10.56 -4.96
C SER A 153 -5.12 -9.37 -5.35
N GLY A 154 -4.00 -9.21 -4.66
CA GLY A 154 -2.99 -8.20 -4.91
C GLY A 154 -1.80 -8.29 -3.95
N THR A 155 -0.70 -7.64 -4.32
CA THR A 155 0.36 -7.18 -3.41
C THR A 155 -0.04 -5.89 -2.71
#